data_AF-A0A6B0T8W2-F1
#
_entry.id   AF-A0A6B0T8W2-F1
#
_cell.length_a   1.000
_cell.length_b   1.000
_cell.length_c   1.000
_cell.angle_alpha   90.00
_cell.angle_beta   90.00
_cell.angle_gamma   90.00
#
_symmetry.space_group_name_H-M   'P 1'
#
loop_
_entity.id
_entity.type
_entity.pdbx_description
1 polymer ?
#
loop_
_entity_poly.entity_id
_entity_poly.type
_entity_poly.pdbx_seq_one_letter_code
_entity_poly.pdbx_strand_id
1 'polypeptide(L)'
;MNESYRTVAGRERARFEISGSEFIGHVAPVETVEAAEQFVDAISTEYADATHNVPAYRVRAEPLREWASDDGEPSGSAGDPALNVLEQEELENVAAVVTRYYGGTKLGVGGLARAYSRGVKEAIEETEIIEERPHERFSITVEYDDSGSVRGILESEGVEFEASYEADVEFAVRVPKPDGSELRDRIRSATSGRATFSE
;
A
#
# COMPACT_ATOMS: atom_id res chain seq x y z
N MET A 1 -4.61 5.98 -12.41
CA MET A 1 -3.63 6.05 -11.31
C MET A 1 -2.25 6.24 -11.90
N ASN A 2 -1.34 6.89 -11.18
CA ASN A 2 0.01 7.20 -11.66
C ASN A 2 0.87 5.93 -11.80
N GLU A 3 1.93 5.94 -12.61
CA GLU A 3 2.76 4.75 -12.88
C GLU A 3 3.56 4.29 -11.66
N SER A 4 3.95 5.22 -10.80
CA SER A 4 4.52 4.96 -9.47
C SER A 4 3.66 5.63 -8.38
N TYR A 5 3.87 5.23 -7.13
CA TYR A 5 3.23 5.83 -5.96
C TYR A 5 4.20 5.87 -4.79
N ARG A 6 3.97 6.75 -3.83
CA ARG A 6 4.76 6.82 -2.61
C ARG A 6 4.07 6.03 -1.50
N THR A 7 4.83 5.28 -0.72
CA THR A 7 4.33 4.58 0.47
C THR A 7 5.40 4.56 1.56
N VAL A 8 5.06 4.03 2.73
CA VAL A 8 6.01 3.80 3.83
C VAL A 8 6.73 2.47 3.66
N ALA A 9 8.03 2.40 3.97
CA ALA A 9 8.84 1.20 3.78
C ALA A 9 8.45 0.05 4.74
N GLY A 10 7.87 0.39 5.89
CA GLY A 10 7.55 -0.58 6.93
C GLY A 10 6.58 -0.04 7.97
N ARG A 11 6.11 -0.95 8.84
CA ARG A 11 5.23 -0.61 9.96
C ARG A 11 6.03 0.10 11.05
N GLU A 12 5.60 1.31 11.41
CA GLU A 12 6.23 2.09 12.48
C GLU A 12 5.19 2.77 13.38
N ARG A 13 5.64 3.32 14.50
CA ARG A 13 4.79 4.03 15.45
C ARG A 13 5.51 5.14 16.20
N ALA A 14 4.75 6.16 16.60
CA ALA A 14 5.21 7.24 17.47
C ALA A 14 4.20 7.50 18.60
N ARG A 15 4.68 7.95 19.77
CA ARG A 15 3.81 8.31 20.92
C ARG A 15 4.06 9.73 21.38
N PHE A 16 3.00 10.41 21.81
CA PHE A 16 3.11 11.68 22.49
C PHE A 16 1.93 11.93 23.44
N GLU A 17 2.09 12.89 24.35
CA GLU A 17 1.06 13.28 25.30
C GLU A 17 0.70 14.77 25.15
N ILE A 18 -0.59 15.10 25.25
CA ILE A 18 -1.10 16.48 25.28
C ILE A 18 -2.25 16.57 26.28
N SER A 19 -2.14 17.49 27.25
CA SER A 19 -3.18 17.75 28.25
C SER A 19 -3.63 16.48 28.99
N GLY A 20 -2.66 15.62 29.31
CA GLY A 20 -2.86 14.34 29.98
C GLY A 20 -3.43 13.22 29.10
N SER A 21 -3.84 13.51 27.85
CA SER A 21 -4.24 12.45 26.91
C SER A 21 -3.00 11.93 26.21
N GLU A 22 -2.90 10.61 26.08
CA GLU A 22 -1.87 9.95 25.30
C GLU A 22 -2.39 9.61 23.90
N PHE A 23 -1.52 9.76 22.90
CA PHE A 23 -1.75 9.39 21.52
C PHE A 23 -0.60 8.50 21.03
N ILE A 24 -0.94 7.44 20.31
CA ILE A 24 0.01 6.52 19.68
C ILE A 24 -0.40 6.43 18.20
N GLY A 25 0.41 7.01 17.33
CA GLY A 25 0.22 6.89 15.89
C GLY A 25 0.88 5.62 15.38
N HIS A 26 0.18 4.85 14.56
CA HIS A 26 0.66 3.67 13.86
C HIS A 26 0.53 3.91 12.37
N VAL A 27 1.52 3.47 11.59
CA VAL A 27 1.46 3.45 10.13
C VAL A 27 1.98 2.13 9.60
N ALA A 28 1.45 1.65 8.47
CA ALA A 28 1.95 0.46 7.79
C ALA A 28 1.68 0.53 6.27
N PRO A 29 2.56 -0.06 5.44
CA PRO A 29 2.23 -0.28 4.04
C PRO A 29 1.17 -1.38 3.92
N VAL A 30 0.19 -1.17 3.04
CA VAL A 30 -0.91 -2.10 2.79
C VAL A 30 -1.29 -2.12 1.32
N GLU A 31 -1.32 -3.30 0.71
CA GLU A 31 -1.52 -3.42 -0.74
C GLU A 31 -3.01 -3.50 -1.15
N THR A 32 -3.89 -3.87 -0.22
CA THR A 32 -5.33 -4.04 -0.48
C THR A 32 -6.18 -3.47 0.63
N VAL A 33 -7.48 -3.30 0.35
CA VAL A 33 -8.45 -2.81 1.35
C VAL A 33 -8.56 -3.79 2.50
N GLU A 34 -8.56 -5.09 2.20
CA GLU A 34 -8.59 -6.15 3.19
C GLU A 34 -7.34 -6.13 4.08
N ALA A 35 -6.16 -5.84 3.53
CA ALA A 35 -4.93 -5.68 4.30
C ALA A 35 -4.99 -4.43 5.22
N ALA A 36 -5.57 -3.33 4.74
CA ALA A 36 -5.81 -2.14 5.54
C ALA A 36 -6.77 -2.42 6.71
N GLU A 37 -7.89 -3.10 6.45
CA GLU A 37 -8.87 -3.48 7.47
C GLU A 37 -8.28 -4.45 8.50
N GLN A 38 -7.50 -5.44 8.06
CA GLN A 38 -6.77 -6.34 8.96
C GLN A 38 -5.77 -5.60 9.86
N PHE A 39 -5.07 -4.60 9.32
CA PHE A 39 -4.18 -3.76 10.11
C PHE A 39 -4.97 -2.96 11.17
N VAL A 40 -6.10 -2.35 10.78
CA VAL A 40 -6.98 -1.62 11.70
C VAL A 40 -7.50 -2.53 12.81
N ASP A 41 -7.96 -3.73 12.47
CA ASP A 41 -8.44 -4.73 13.43
C ASP A 41 -7.34 -5.20 14.38
N ALA A 42 -6.12 -5.38 13.86
CA ALA A 42 -4.96 -5.77 14.67
C ALA A 42 -4.61 -4.70 15.72
N ILE A 43 -4.57 -3.41 15.33
CA ILE A 43 -4.33 -2.31 16.27
C ILE A 43 -5.48 -2.20 17.27
N SER A 44 -6.74 -2.27 16.80
CA SER A 44 -7.91 -2.20 17.69
C SER A 44 -7.95 -3.34 18.71
N THR A 45 -7.45 -4.53 18.32
CA THR A 45 -7.31 -5.68 19.23
C THR A 45 -6.16 -5.50 20.21
N GLU A 46 -5.01 -5.00 19.73
CA GLU A 46 -3.82 -4.72 20.55
C GLU A 46 -4.13 -3.65 21.63
N TYR A 47 -4.91 -2.64 21.26
CA TYR A 47 -5.27 -1.49 22.10
C TYR A 47 -6.77 -1.45 22.41
N ALA A 48 -7.35 -2.60 22.77
CA ALA A 48 -8.78 -2.75 23.04
C ALA A 48 -9.27 -1.97 24.27
N ASP A 49 -8.35 -1.53 25.14
CA ASP A 49 -8.62 -0.72 26.34
C ASP A 49 -8.48 0.79 26.09
N ALA A 50 -8.10 1.20 24.87
CA ALA A 50 -8.02 2.60 24.49
C ALA A 50 -9.39 3.26 24.46
N THR A 51 -9.40 4.59 24.55
CA THR A 51 -10.64 5.36 24.41
C THR A 51 -11.13 5.35 22.97
N HIS A 52 -10.22 5.53 22.01
CA HIS A 52 -10.49 5.51 20.57
C HIS A 52 -9.28 4.94 19.83
N ASN A 53 -9.52 4.20 18.75
CA ASN A 53 -8.55 3.74 17.76
C ASN A 53 -8.99 4.28 16.39
N VAL A 54 -8.57 5.50 16.07
CA VAL A 54 -9.06 6.25 14.89
C VAL A 54 -8.30 5.79 13.64
N PRO A 55 -8.97 5.14 12.67
CA PRO A 55 -8.31 4.65 11.46
C PRO A 55 -8.40 5.65 10.31
N ALA A 56 -7.39 5.62 9.44
CA ALA A 56 -7.39 6.24 8.13
C ALA A 56 -6.53 5.42 7.15
N TYR A 57 -6.95 5.24 5.90
CA TYR A 57 -6.12 4.58 4.90
C TYR A 57 -6.39 5.11 3.49
N ARG A 58 -5.36 4.97 2.65
CA ARG A 58 -5.38 5.25 1.20
C ARG A 58 -4.84 4.02 0.49
N VAL A 59 -5.69 3.32 -0.27
CA VAL A 59 -5.35 2.07 -0.96
C VAL A 59 -5.66 2.18 -2.44
N ARG A 60 -4.74 1.74 -3.29
CA ARG A 60 -4.87 1.71 -4.75
C ARG A 60 -5.88 0.66 -5.20
N ALA A 61 -7.16 1.00 -5.10
CA ALA A 61 -8.25 0.35 -5.79
C ALA A 61 -8.64 1.16 -7.05
N GLU A 62 -9.58 0.64 -7.85
CA GLU A 62 -10.17 1.37 -8.98
C GLU A 62 -11.65 1.70 -8.67
N PRO A 63 -11.98 2.93 -8.23
CA PRO A 63 -11.11 4.10 -7.98
C PRO A 63 -10.30 4.01 -6.68
N LEU A 64 -9.32 4.92 -6.51
CA LEU A 64 -8.50 5.02 -5.29
C LEU A 64 -9.41 5.01 -4.07
N ARG A 65 -9.15 4.10 -3.13
CA ARG A 65 -9.94 3.95 -1.93
C ARG A 65 -9.33 4.77 -0.81
N GLU A 66 -10.03 5.84 -0.46
CA GLU A 66 -9.71 6.69 0.69
C GLU A 66 -10.81 6.52 1.73
N TRP A 67 -10.42 6.28 2.98
CA TRP A 67 -11.36 6.05 4.06
C TRP A 67 -10.79 6.43 5.40
N ALA A 68 -11.65 6.96 6.27
CA ALA A 68 -11.35 7.18 7.67
C ALA A 68 -12.64 7.10 8.50
N SER A 69 -12.46 7.00 9.82
CA SER A 69 -13.53 7.04 10.81
C SER A 69 -13.08 7.85 12.01
N ASP A 70 -13.99 8.62 12.62
CA ASP A 70 -13.71 9.30 13.89
C ASP A 70 -13.72 8.34 15.10
N ASP A 71 -14.12 7.08 14.92
CA ASP A 71 -14.18 6.05 15.98
C ASP A 71 -14.85 6.52 17.29
N GLY A 72 -15.93 7.30 17.17
CA GLY A 72 -16.66 7.83 18.33
C GLY A 72 -16.10 9.13 18.92
N GLU A 73 -15.01 9.68 18.37
CA GLU A 73 -14.64 11.08 18.59
C GLU A 73 -15.70 12.02 17.99
N PRO A 74 -15.71 13.31 18.39
CA PRO A 74 -16.54 14.31 17.73
C PRO A 74 -16.34 14.32 16.21
N SER A 75 -17.44 14.44 15.47
CA SER A 75 -17.43 14.39 14.00
C SER A 75 -16.46 15.39 13.38
N GLY A 76 -15.63 14.92 12.45
CA GLY A 76 -14.62 15.68 11.72
C GLY A 76 -13.41 16.11 12.56
N SER A 77 -13.23 15.51 13.74
CA SER A 77 -12.15 15.90 14.67
C SER A 77 -10.97 14.93 14.70
N ALA A 78 -11.08 13.76 14.04
CA ALA A 78 -10.06 12.72 14.14
C ALA A 78 -9.77 12.01 12.80
N GLY A 79 -10.76 11.35 12.22
CA GLY A 79 -10.59 10.53 11.01
C GLY A 79 -10.13 11.34 9.81
N ASP A 80 -10.88 12.39 9.46
CA ASP A 80 -10.50 13.27 8.34
C ASP A 80 -9.14 13.94 8.59
N PRO A 81 -8.83 14.52 9.77
CA PRO A 81 -7.49 15.03 10.06
C PRO A 81 -6.35 14.02 9.89
N ALA A 82 -6.57 12.74 10.21
CA ALA A 82 -5.60 11.67 9.99
C ALA A 82 -5.44 11.36 8.48
N LEU A 83 -6.53 11.23 7.74
CA LEU A 83 -6.53 10.99 6.30
C LEU A 83 -5.85 12.11 5.52
N ASN A 84 -6.13 13.37 5.89
CA ASN A 84 -5.53 14.56 5.28
C ASN A 84 -3.99 14.53 5.32
N VAL A 85 -3.39 13.92 6.34
CA VAL A 85 -1.92 13.78 6.41
C VAL A 85 -1.43 12.82 5.33
N LEU A 86 -2.08 11.67 5.16
CA LEU A 86 -1.73 10.71 4.11
C LEU A 86 -1.91 11.33 2.70
N GLU A 87 -2.92 12.16 2.52
CA GLU A 87 -3.17 12.91 1.28
C GLU A 87 -2.07 13.96 1.01
N GLN A 88 -1.72 14.77 2.01
CA GLN A 88 -0.71 15.83 1.88
C GLN A 88 0.71 15.27 1.67
N GLU A 89 1.00 14.11 2.25
CA GLU A 89 2.27 13.39 2.01
C GLU A 89 2.27 12.62 0.68
N GLU A 90 1.14 12.63 -0.05
CA GLU A 90 0.93 11.93 -1.32
C GLU A 90 1.16 10.42 -1.22
N LEU A 91 0.84 9.83 -0.06
CA LEU A 91 1.05 8.40 0.22
C LEU A 91 -0.16 7.57 -0.19
N GLU A 92 0.07 6.52 -0.97
CA GLU A 92 -0.90 5.50 -1.35
C GLU A 92 -0.46 4.13 -0.83
N ASN A 93 -1.38 3.16 -0.78
CA ASN A 93 -1.14 1.83 -0.19
C ASN A 93 -0.57 1.93 1.23
N VAL A 94 -1.24 2.72 2.06
CA VAL A 94 -0.86 3.00 3.44
C VAL A 94 -2.09 3.01 4.32
N ALA A 95 -1.96 2.45 5.52
CA ALA A 95 -2.95 2.55 6.58
C ALA A 95 -2.31 3.16 7.82
N ALA A 96 -3.09 3.97 8.52
CA ALA A 96 -2.73 4.57 9.79
C ALA A 96 -3.84 4.34 10.82
N VAL A 97 -3.46 4.17 12.07
CA VAL A 97 -4.36 4.16 13.21
C VAL A 97 -3.77 5.03 14.30
N VAL A 98 -4.55 5.94 14.86
CA VAL A 98 -4.13 6.71 16.02
C VAL A 98 -4.94 6.26 17.23
N THR A 99 -4.26 5.56 18.13
CA THR A 99 -4.80 5.12 19.41
C THR A 99 -4.75 6.28 20.40
N ARG A 100 -5.85 6.53 21.12
CA ARG A 100 -5.95 7.58 22.12
C ARG A 100 -6.40 7.03 23.48
N TYR A 101 -5.70 7.43 24.53
CA TYR A 101 -6.14 7.29 25.92
C TYR A 101 -6.55 8.66 26.47
N TYR A 102 -7.80 8.81 26.90
CA TYR A 102 -8.32 10.08 27.39
C TYR A 102 -7.75 10.46 28.77
N GLY A 103 -7.17 11.66 28.85
CA GLY A 103 -6.49 12.18 30.02
C GLY A 103 -7.29 13.01 31.01
N GLY A 104 -8.62 13.06 30.89
CA GLY A 104 -9.46 13.89 31.76
C GLY A 104 -9.63 15.35 31.32
N THR A 105 -8.83 15.85 30.37
CA THR A 105 -8.97 17.21 29.81
C THR A 105 -9.49 17.20 28.37
N LYS A 106 -10.56 17.96 28.11
CA LYS A 106 -11.12 18.11 26.76
C LYS A 106 -10.23 18.99 25.90
N LEU A 107 -9.84 18.49 24.72
CA LEU A 107 -9.03 19.23 23.74
C LEU A 107 -9.88 20.11 22.80
N GLY A 108 -11.18 19.83 22.68
CA GLY A 108 -12.05 20.44 21.67
C GLY A 108 -11.73 19.96 20.25
N VAL A 109 -12.63 20.22 19.28
CA VAL A 109 -12.53 19.71 17.90
C VAL A 109 -11.19 20.08 17.25
N GLY A 110 -10.80 21.36 17.29
CA GLY A 110 -9.52 21.80 16.70
C GLY A 110 -8.28 21.32 17.46
N GLY A 111 -8.41 20.97 18.75
CA GLY A 111 -7.32 20.35 19.51
C GLY A 111 -7.14 18.89 19.13
N LEU A 112 -8.24 18.15 18.99
CA LEU A 112 -8.26 16.76 18.51
C LEU A 112 -7.72 16.66 17.09
N ALA A 113 -8.20 17.50 16.17
CA ALA A 113 -7.75 17.46 14.78
C ALA A 113 -6.23 17.60 14.67
N ARG A 114 -5.64 18.53 15.42
CA ARG A 114 -4.18 18.71 15.46
C ARG A 114 -3.46 17.52 16.10
N ALA A 115 -4.02 16.92 17.14
CA ALA A 115 -3.42 15.75 17.78
C ALA A 115 -3.45 14.52 16.85
N TYR A 116 -4.57 14.25 16.19
CA TYR A 116 -4.71 13.14 15.25
C TYR A 116 -3.80 13.30 14.03
N SER A 117 -3.76 14.49 13.41
CA SER A 117 -2.80 14.76 12.34
C SER A 117 -1.35 14.59 12.80
N ARG A 118 -1.01 15.08 14.00
CA ARG A 118 0.33 14.91 14.59
C ARG A 118 0.69 13.44 14.77
N GLY A 119 -0.23 12.61 15.26
CA GLY A 119 0.02 11.18 15.46
C GLY A 119 0.37 10.45 14.18
N VAL A 120 -0.38 10.70 13.09
CA VAL A 120 -0.05 10.13 11.79
C VAL A 120 1.30 10.66 11.29
N LYS A 121 1.52 11.98 11.38
CA LYS A 121 2.75 12.61 10.89
C LYS A 121 4.01 12.08 11.60
N GLU A 122 3.99 12.02 12.93
CA GLU A 122 5.14 11.50 13.69
C GLU A 122 5.36 10.01 13.40
N ALA A 123 4.31 9.20 13.22
CA ALA A 123 4.48 7.79 12.84
C ALA A 123 5.10 7.63 11.44
N ILE A 124 4.79 8.52 10.50
CA ILE A 124 5.42 8.56 9.16
C ILE A 124 6.88 8.98 9.27
N GLU A 125 7.23 9.90 10.17
CA GLU A 125 8.61 10.37 10.35
C GLU A 125 9.55 9.28 10.90
N GLU A 126 9.00 8.24 11.54
CA GLU A 126 9.75 7.07 12.02
C GLU A 126 10.05 6.04 10.92
N THR A 127 9.50 6.19 9.71
CA THR A 127 9.68 5.26 8.58
C THR A 127 10.20 5.96 7.34
N GLU A 128 10.90 5.21 6.47
CA GLU A 128 11.35 5.73 5.19
C GLU A 128 10.16 5.79 4.21
N ILE A 129 10.01 6.91 3.50
CA ILE A 129 9.06 7.00 2.38
C ILE A 129 9.78 6.52 1.10
N ILE A 130 9.22 5.49 0.48
CA ILE A 130 9.73 4.88 -0.74
C ILE A 130 8.81 5.15 -1.92
N GLU A 131 9.37 5.10 -3.12
CA GLU A 131 8.60 5.11 -4.37
C GLU A 131 8.45 3.67 -4.88
N GLU A 132 7.21 3.25 -5.06
CA GLU A 132 6.83 1.91 -5.51
C GLU A 132 6.24 1.94 -6.92
N ARG A 133 6.49 0.88 -7.68
CA ARG A 133 5.86 0.63 -8.98
C ARG A 133 4.97 -0.61 -8.85
N PRO A 134 3.67 -0.53 -9.17
CA PRO A 134 2.82 -1.71 -9.19
C PRO A 134 3.40 -2.72 -10.19
N HIS A 135 3.58 -3.96 -9.76
CA HIS A 135 3.99 -5.05 -10.64
C HIS A 135 2.78 -5.93 -10.96
N GLU A 136 2.70 -6.43 -12.18
CA GLU A 136 1.81 -7.52 -12.54
C GLU A 136 2.61 -8.82 -12.67
N ARG A 137 1.91 -9.95 -12.47
CA ARG A 137 2.43 -11.29 -12.75
C ARG A 137 1.61 -11.91 -13.86
N PHE A 138 2.28 -12.61 -14.76
CA PHE A 138 1.64 -13.43 -15.77
C PHE A 138 2.60 -14.52 -16.25
N SER A 139 2.04 -15.60 -16.78
CA SER A 139 2.78 -16.69 -17.41
C SER A 139 2.81 -16.52 -18.93
N ILE A 140 3.96 -16.80 -19.53
CA ILE A 140 4.15 -16.91 -20.98
C ILE A 140 4.42 -18.37 -21.31
N THR A 141 3.61 -18.99 -22.17
CA THR A 141 3.85 -20.34 -22.65
C THR A 141 4.25 -20.33 -24.12
N VAL A 142 5.34 -21.02 -24.44
CA VAL A 142 5.87 -21.16 -25.81
C VAL A 142 6.43 -22.55 -26.07
N GLU A 143 6.45 -22.95 -27.33
CA GLU A 143 7.21 -24.13 -27.76
C GLU A 143 8.72 -23.88 -27.61
N TYR A 144 9.50 -24.96 -27.58
CA TYR A 144 10.95 -24.91 -27.41
C TYR A 144 11.67 -24.04 -28.45
N ASP A 145 11.19 -23.98 -29.69
CA ASP A 145 11.76 -23.19 -30.78
C ASP A 145 11.74 -21.67 -30.49
N ASP A 146 10.74 -21.21 -29.73
CA ASP A 146 10.58 -19.80 -29.37
C ASP A 146 11.19 -19.46 -27.99
N SER A 147 11.50 -20.48 -27.17
CA SER A 147 11.96 -20.32 -25.79
C SER A 147 13.22 -19.46 -25.64
N GLY A 148 14.19 -19.60 -26.55
CA GLY A 148 15.43 -18.81 -26.55
C GLY A 148 15.18 -17.33 -26.84
N SER A 149 14.26 -17.03 -27.76
CA SER A 149 13.88 -15.67 -28.11
C SER A 149 13.15 -14.98 -26.95
N VAL A 150 12.21 -15.68 -26.32
CA VAL A 150 11.47 -15.15 -25.15
C VAL A 150 12.42 -14.89 -23.98
N ARG A 151 13.26 -15.86 -23.62
CA ARG A 151 14.28 -15.69 -22.58
C ARG A 151 15.18 -14.50 -22.86
N GLY A 152 15.68 -14.37 -24.09
CA GLY A 152 16.55 -13.26 -24.47
C GLY A 152 15.87 -11.89 -24.33
N ILE A 153 14.57 -11.80 -24.63
CA ILE A 153 13.80 -10.57 -24.39
C ILE A 153 13.70 -10.28 -22.89
N LEU A 154 13.26 -11.26 -22.09
CA LEU A 154 13.11 -11.09 -20.64
C LEU A 154 14.42 -10.65 -19.97
N GLU A 155 15.54 -11.28 -20.34
CA GLU A 155 16.88 -10.93 -19.85
C GLU A 155 17.31 -9.52 -20.33
N SER A 156 17.01 -9.14 -21.57
CA SER A 156 17.36 -7.81 -22.10
C SER A 156 16.60 -6.66 -21.45
N GLU A 157 15.36 -6.93 -21.03
CA GLU A 157 14.49 -5.96 -20.33
C GLU A 157 14.72 -5.94 -18.81
N GLY A 158 15.59 -6.82 -18.29
CA GLY A 158 15.88 -6.91 -16.85
C GLY A 158 14.69 -7.36 -16.01
N VAL A 159 13.76 -8.10 -16.62
CA VAL A 159 12.52 -8.55 -15.99
C VAL A 159 12.80 -9.77 -15.11
N GLU A 160 12.17 -9.82 -13.93
CA GLU A 160 12.25 -10.98 -13.05
C GLU A 160 11.38 -12.12 -13.60
N PHE A 161 11.96 -13.31 -13.77
CA PHE A 161 11.23 -14.48 -14.24
C PHE A 161 11.76 -15.81 -13.71
N GLU A 162 10.87 -16.80 -13.63
CA GLU A 162 11.20 -18.22 -13.43
C GLU A 162 10.80 -19.01 -14.68
N ALA A 163 11.59 -20.01 -15.07
CA ALA A 163 11.34 -20.81 -16.27
C ALA A 163 11.15 -22.29 -15.93
N SER A 164 10.06 -22.88 -16.42
CA SER A 164 9.76 -24.31 -16.36
C SER A 164 9.82 -24.93 -17.75
N TYR A 165 10.45 -26.10 -17.87
CA TYR A 165 10.66 -26.80 -19.14
C TYR A 165 9.99 -28.18 -19.06
N GLU A 166 8.79 -28.30 -19.64
CA GLU A 166 8.03 -29.55 -19.68
C GLU A 166 7.67 -29.92 -21.12
N ALA A 167 6.37 -30.12 -21.42
CA ALA A 167 5.90 -30.31 -22.79
C ALA A 167 6.09 -29.03 -23.63
N ASP A 168 5.77 -27.88 -23.03
CA ASP A 168 6.09 -26.54 -23.50
C ASP A 168 7.01 -25.84 -22.48
N VAL A 169 7.56 -24.70 -22.86
CA VAL A 169 8.34 -23.84 -21.96
C VAL A 169 7.44 -22.75 -21.41
N GLU A 170 7.38 -22.66 -20.08
CA GLU A 170 6.63 -21.64 -19.37
C GLU A 170 7.58 -20.67 -18.67
N PHE A 171 7.30 -19.38 -18.79
CA PHE A 171 7.98 -18.31 -18.06
C PHE A 171 6.97 -17.61 -17.15
N ALA A 172 7.14 -17.75 -15.83
CA ALA A 172 6.40 -16.96 -14.84
C ALA A 172 7.12 -15.62 -14.67
N VAL A 173 6.46 -14.52 -15.02
CA VAL A 173 7.07 -13.19 -15.14
C VAL A 173 6.50 -12.25 -14.09
N ARG A 174 7.36 -11.43 -13.49
CA ARG A 174 6.97 -10.26 -12.69
C ARG A 174 7.56 -8.99 -13.30
N VAL A 175 6.68 -8.10 -13.73
CA VAL A 175 7.05 -6.87 -14.45
C VAL A 175 6.26 -5.68 -13.93
N PRO A 176 6.77 -4.44 -13.95
CA PRO A 176 5.94 -3.27 -13.70
C PRO A 176 4.70 -3.28 -14.61
N LYS A 177 3.52 -3.05 -14.02
CA LYS A 177 2.22 -3.05 -14.70
C LYS A 177 2.17 -2.12 -15.93
N PRO A 178 2.83 -0.95 -15.96
CA PRO A 178 2.89 -0.14 -17.17
C PRO A 178 3.59 -0.85 -18.34
N ASP A 179 4.64 -1.63 -18.04
CA ASP A 179 5.54 -2.22 -19.04
C ASP A 179 5.01 -3.57 -19.56
N GLY A 180 4.09 -4.21 -18.84
CA GLY A 180 3.62 -5.55 -19.21
C GLY A 180 2.85 -5.61 -20.53
N SER A 181 2.17 -4.52 -20.93
CA SER A 181 1.53 -4.46 -22.26
C SER A 181 2.56 -4.46 -23.40
N GLU A 182 3.60 -3.62 -23.28
CA GLU A 182 4.71 -3.54 -24.24
C GLU A 182 5.51 -4.84 -24.30
N LEU A 183 5.79 -5.45 -23.14
CA LEU A 183 6.48 -6.75 -23.06
C LEU A 183 5.69 -7.86 -23.79
N ARG A 184 4.38 -7.95 -23.56
CA ARG A 184 3.51 -8.93 -24.25
C ARG A 184 3.51 -8.72 -25.76
N ASP A 185 3.45 -7.48 -26.23
CA ASP A 185 3.46 -7.17 -27.67
C ASP A 185 4.79 -7.50 -28.33
N ARG A 186 5.91 -7.23 -27.65
CA ARG A 186 7.25 -7.58 -28.14
C ARG A 186 7.47 -9.09 -28.22
N ILE A 187 6.99 -9.83 -27.22
CA ILE A 187 7.02 -11.29 -27.21
C ILE A 187 6.16 -11.85 -28.36
N ARG A 188 4.92 -11.36 -28.52
CA ARG A 188 4.05 -11.75 -29.64
C ARG A 188 4.73 -11.52 -30.99
N SER A 189 5.39 -10.38 -31.16
CA SER A 189 6.12 -10.07 -32.39
C SER A 189 7.25 -11.08 -32.65
N ALA A 190 8.07 -11.36 -31.63
CA ALA A 190 9.20 -12.29 -31.73
C ALA A 190 8.78 -13.73 -32.01
N THR A 191 7.65 -14.17 -31.45
CA THR A 191 7.12 -15.54 -31.65
C THR A 191 6.11 -15.62 -32.80
N SER A 192 5.96 -14.57 -33.61
CA SER A 192 4.93 -14.49 -34.67
C SER A 192 3.50 -14.83 -34.16
N GLY A 193 3.19 -14.46 -32.92
CA GLY A 193 1.90 -14.69 -32.26
C GLY A 193 1.70 -16.06 -31.63
N ARG A 194 2.70 -16.96 -31.65
CA ARG A 194 2.59 -18.30 -31.06
C ARG A 194 2.60 -18.33 -29.52
N ALA A 195 3.17 -17.31 -28.87
CA ALA A 195 3.14 -17.21 -27.40
C ALA A 195 1.72 -17.01 -26.87
N THR A 196 1.38 -17.76 -25.82
CA THR A 196 0.15 -17.57 -25.05
C THR A 196 0.46 -16.95 -23.70
N PHE A 197 -0.53 -16.24 -23.13
CA PHE A 197 -0.39 -15.51 -21.87
C PHE A 197 -1.55 -15.87 -20.94
N SER A 198 -1.25 -16.05 -19.65
CA SER A 198 -2.25 -16.31 -18.60
C SER A 198 -1.88 -15.58 -17.31
N GLU A 199 -2.87 -15.31 -16.46
CA GLU A 199 -2.68 -14.71 -15.12
C GLU A 199 -2.36 -15.75 -14.06
#